data_AF-A0A845XDV8-F1
#
_entry.id   AF-A0A845XDV8-F1
#
_cell.length_a   1.000
_cell.length_b   1.000
_cell.length_c   1.000
_cell.angle_alpha   90.00
_cell.angle_beta   90.00
_cell.angle_gamma   90.00
#
_symmetry.space_group_name_H-M   'P 1'
#
loop_
_entity.id
_entity.type
_entity.pdbx_description
1 polymer ?
#
loop_
_entity_poly.entity_id
_entity_poly.type
_entity_poly.pdbx_seq_one_letter_code
_entity_poly.pdbx_strand_id
1 'polypeptide(L)'
;MNQELTNNPFNPLAPQKIFDEIKVSLASPERILSWSYGEIKKPETINYRTFKPERDGLFCARIFGPIKDYECLCGKYKRMKYRGVVCEKCGVEVTLQKVRRERMGHIELAAPVAHIWFLKSLPSRIGLMLDMTLRDLERVLYFENYVVTEPGLTDLT
;
A
#
# COMPACT_ATOMS: atom_id res chain seq x y z
N MET A 1 14.66 -13.73 -12.71
CA MET A 1 15.91 -12.96 -12.63
C MET A 1 16.43 -12.89 -14.06
N ASN A 2 16.17 -11.79 -14.77
CA ASN A 2 16.44 -11.72 -16.21
C ASN A 2 17.93 -11.44 -16.41
N GLN A 3 18.69 -12.46 -16.80
CA GLN A 3 20.14 -12.42 -17.03
C GLN A 3 20.54 -11.71 -18.33
N GLU A 4 19.62 -11.11 -19.09
CA GLU A 4 19.92 -10.59 -20.42
C GLU A 4 20.25 -9.09 -20.48
N LEU A 5 20.36 -8.39 -19.34
CA LEU A 5 20.69 -6.95 -19.30
C LEU A 5 22.08 -6.63 -18.75
N THR A 6 22.94 -7.62 -18.46
CA THR A 6 24.22 -7.39 -17.76
C THR A 6 25.44 -7.13 -18.63
N ASN A 7 25.35 -7.23 -19.97
CA ASN A 7 26.54 -7.11 -20.81
C ASN A 7 26.51 -5.83 -21.67
N ASN A 8 26.58 -4.67 -21.03
CA ASN A 8 26.96 -3.42 -21.69
C ASN A 8 28.38 -3.02 -21.23
N PRO A 9 29.43 -3.18 -22.07
CA PRO A 9 30.84 -3.03 -21.66
C PRO A 9 31.25 -1.59 -21.30
N PHE A 10 30.36 -0.60 -21.48
CA PHE A 10 30.63 0.82 -21.20
C PHE A 10 29.92 1.36 -19.95
N ASN A 11 29.18 0.53 -19.22
CA ASN A 11 28.53 0.93 -17.98
C ASN A 11 29.15 0.10 -16.84
N PRO A 12 30.02 0.67 -15.99
CA PRO A 12 30.54 -0.09 -14.85
C PRO A 12 29.34 -0.60 -14.06
N LEU A 13 29.31 -1.92 -13.82
CA LEU A 13 28.30 -2.59 -13.00
C LEU A 13 28.20 -1.80 -11.70
N ALA A 14 27.12 -1.03 -11.55
CA ALA A 14 26.93 -0.23 -10.35
C ALA A 14 27.03 -1.19 -9.15
N PRO A 15 27.87 -0.90 -8.15
CA PRO A 15 28.05 -1.79 -7.01
C PRO A 15 26.68 -2.06 -6.41
N GLN A 16 26.39 -3.35 -6.14
CA GLN A 16 25.18 -3.71 -5.43
C GLN A 16 25.17 -2.93 -4.11
N LYS A 17 24.10 -2.19 -3.84
CA LYS A 17 23.91 -1.54 -2.54
C LYS A 17 23.73 -2.64 -1.50
N ILE A 18 24.82 -3.00 -0.84
CA ILE A 18 24.82 -3.88 0.33
C ILE A 18 24.40 -3.00 1.51
N PHE A 19 23.44 -3.47 2.30
CA PHE A 19 23.09 -2.85 3.58
C PHE A 19 23.72 -3.69 4.69
N ASP A 20 24.18 -3.03 5.75
CA ASP A 20 24.84 -3.71 6.87
C ASP A 20 23.84 -4.12 7.96
N GLU A 21 22.70 -3.43 8.07
CA GLU A 21 21.71 -3.64 9.13
C GLU A 21 20.25 -3.55 8.62
N ILE A 22 19.34 -4.26 9.30
CA ILE A 22 17.89 -4.19 9.06
C ILE A 22 17.21 -3.74 10.35
N LYS A 23 16.38 -2.69 10.24
CA LYS A 23 15.54 -2.19 11.33
C LYS A 23 14.06 -2.36 11.01
N VAL A 24 13.28 -2.79 11.99
CA VAL A 24 11.82 -2.82 11.94
C VAL A 24 11.25 -1.71 12.82
N SER A 25 10.23 -1.02 12.34
CA SER A 25 9.58 0.11 13.03
C SER A 25 8.09 0.16 12.69
N LEU A 26 7.30 0.79 13.55
CA LEU A 26 5.92 1.14 13.21
C LEU A 26 5.88 2.14 12.05
N ALA A 27 4.90 1.98 11.17
CA ALA A 27 4.66 2.90 10.06
C ALA A 27 3.63 3.95 10.50
N SER A 28 3.97 5.23 10.37
CA SER A 28 3.01 6.31 10.56
C SER A 28 2.08 6.44 9.34
N PRO A 29 0.90 7.06 9.46
CA PRO A 29 0.00 7.29 8.34
C PRO A 29 0.69 8.01 7.16
N GLU A 30 1.51 9.01 7.44
CA GLU A 30 2.24 9.78 6.42
C GLU A 30 3.25 8.88 5.69
N ARG A 31 3.89 7.95 6.42
CA ARG A 31 4.82 6.99 5.83
C ARG A 31 4.11 5.98 4.93
N ILE A 32 2.93 5.50 5.32
CA ILE A 32 2.10 4.61 4.48
C ILE A 32 1.71 5.33 3.18
N LEU A 33 1.29 6.59 3.27
CA LEU A 33 0.98 7.41 2.10
C LEU A 33 2.20 7.64 1.20
N SER A 34 3.38 7.82 1.78
CA SER A 34 4.63 8.00 1.00
C SER A 34 5.03 6.78 0.17
N TRP A 35 4.63 5.57 0.56
CA TRP A 35 4.86 4.34 -0.20
C TRP A 35 3.83 4.12 -1.32
N SER A 36 2.72 4.85 -1.25
CA SER A 36 1.58 4.61 -2.13
C SER A 36 1.71 5.33 -3.46
N TYR A 37 1.31 4.62 -4.52
CA TYR A 37 1.19 5.16 -5.88
C TYR A 37 -0.24 5.59 -6.21
N GLY A 38 -1.18 5.36 -5.30
CA GLY A 38 -2.57 5.75 -5.48
C GLY A 38 -3.54 5.06 -4.53
N GLU A 39 -4.70 5.67 -4.41
CA GLU A 39 -5.82 5.20 -3.60
C GLU A 39 -6.67 4.18 -4.38
N ILE A 40 -7.01 3.06 -3.75
CA ILE A 40 -8.00 2.10 -4.27
C ILE A 40 -9.38 2.48 -3.71
N LYS A 41 -10.33 2.75 -4.60
CA LYS A 41 -11.69 3.19 -4.24
C LYS A 41 -12.74 2.12 -4.40
N LYS A 42 -12.47 1.15 -5.28
CA LYS A 42 -13.46 0.14 -5.62
C LYS A 42 -12.92 -1.27 -5.44
N PRO A 43 -13.77 -2.25 -5.10
CA PRO A 43 -13.33 -3.62 -4.88
C PRO A 43 -13.13 -4.41 -6.18
N GLU A 44 -13.46 -3.84 -7.34
CA GLU A 44 -13.39 -4.61 -8.58
C GLU A 44 -11.94 -4.95 -8.96
N THR A 45 -11.79 -6.11 -9.61
CA THR A 45 -10.48 -6.66 -9.94
C THR A 45 -10.20 -6.51 -11.44
N ILE A 46 -10.82 -7.35 -12.24
CA ILE A 46 -10.70 -7.40 -13.69
C ILE A 46 -12.09 -7.45 -14.32
N ASN A 47 -12.17 -6.90 -15.52
CA ASN A 47 -13.36 -6.98 -16.32
C ASN A 47 -13.59 -8.41 -16.83
N TYR A 48 -14.78 -8.96 -16.63
CA TYR A 48 -15.10 -10.36 -16.97
C TYR A 48 -15.02 -10.68 -18.48
N ARG A 49 -15.27 -9.71 -19.37
CA ARG A 49 -15.20 -9.94 -20.83
C ARG A 49 -13.84 -9.64 -21.41
N THR A 50 -13.25 -8.52 -21.01
CA THR A 50 -12.03 -8.00 -21.65
C THR A 50 -10.75 -8.45 -20.95
N PHE A 51 -10.86 -9.03 -19.74
CA PHE A 51 -9.74 -9.37 -18.86
C PHE A 51 -8.81 -8.19 -18.54
N LYS A 52 -9.28 -6.95 -18.76
CA LYS A 52 -8.55 -5.74 -18.43
C LYS A 52 -8.81 -5.37 -16.97
N PRO A 53 -7.80 -4.89 -16.22
CA PRO A 53 -7.98 -4.37 -14.88
C PRO A 53 -8.95 -3.19 -14.87
N GLU A 54 -9.79 -3.14 -13.84
CA GLU A 54 -10.73 -2.05 -13.64
C GLU A 54 -10.03 -0.78 -13.12
N ARG A 55 -10.62 0.38 -13.41
CA ARG A 55 -10.10 1.67 -12.96
C ARG A 55 -10.40 1.88 -11.48
N ASP A 56 -9.37 2.29 -10.73
CA ASP A 56 -9.41 2.51 -9.27
C ASP A 56 -9.77 1.25 -8.45
N GLY A 57 -9.69 0.08 -9.10
CA GLY A 57 -9.86 -1.24 -8.49
C GLY A 57 -8.55 -1.85 -8.01
N LEU A 58 -8.63 -3.06 -7.46
CA LEU A 58 -7.51 -3.79 -6.82
C LEU A 58 -6.34 -4.10 -7.76
N PHE A 59 -6.58 -4.16 -9.08
CA PHE A 59 -5.52 -4.43 -10.07
C PHE A 59 -5.19 -3.22 -10.97
N CYS A 60 -5.69 -2.02 -10.63
CA CYS A 60 -5.63 -0.84 -11.48
C CYS A 60 -4.23 -0.58 -12.06
N ALA A 61 -4.13 -0.52 -13.39
CA ALA A 61 -2.85 -0.30 -14.08
C ALA A 61 -2.26 1.11 -13.87
N ARG A 62 -3.09 2.09 -13.48
CA ARG A 62 -2.63 3.44 -13.15
C ARG A 62 -1.80 3.45 -11.86
N ILE A 63 -2.23 2.70 -10.85
CA ILE A 63 -1.60 2.64 -9.53
C ILE A 63 -0.38 1.72 -9.59
N PHE A 64 -0.60 0.47 -10.01
CA PHE A 64 0.44 -0.56 -9.93
C PHE A 64 1.38 -0.58 -11.14
N GLY A 65 1.01 0.04 -12.26
CA GLY A 65 1.81 0.05 -13.49
C GLY A 65 1.26 -0.85 -14.61
N PRO A 66 1.93 -0.90 -15.77
CA PRO A 66 1.41 -1.51 -16.99
C PRO A 66 1.38 -3.05 -16.94
N ILE A 67 0.48 -3.65 -17.72
CA ILE A 67 0.35 -5.12 -17.84
C ILE A 67 1.40 -5.71 -18.77
N LYS A 68 1.82 -4.94 -19.77
CA LYS A 68 2.81 -5.33 -20.77
C LYS A 68 3.97 -4.35 -20.74
N ASP A 69 5.18 -4.85 -21.01
CA ASP A 69 6.37 -4.02 -21.03
C ASP A 69 6.26 -2.91 -22.09
N TYR A 70 6.52 -1.67 -21.66
CA TYR A 70 6.51 -0.49 -22.52
C TYR A 70 5.22 -0.32 -23.34
N GLU A 71 4.07 -0.68 -22.77
CA GLU A 71 2.75 -0.49 -23.38
C GLU A 71 1.73 -0.01 -22.34
N CYS A 72 1.03 1.09 -22.65
CA CYS A 72 -0.08 1.58 -21.82
C CYS A 72 -1.35 0.72 -22.00
N LEU A 73 -2.27 0.75 -21.04
CA LEU A 73 -3.47 -0.12 -21.02
C LEU A 73 -4.39 0.05 -22.24
N CYS A 74 -4.53 1.27 -22.77
CA CYS A 74 -5.36 1.53 -23.94
C CYS A 74 -4.67 1.21 -25.28
N GLY A 75 -3.36 0.94 -25.26
CA GLY A 75 -2.56 0.65 -26.45
C GLY A 75 -2.20 1.87 -27.31
N LYS A 76 -2.48 3.11 -26.87
CA LYS A 76 -2.09 4.34 -27.60
C LYS A 76 -0.56 4.48 -27.69
N TYR A 77 0.11 4.39 -26.55
CA TYR A 77 1.57 4.39 -26.47
C TYR A 77 2.09 2.96 -26.34
N LYS A 78 2.96 2.59 -27.27
CA LYS A 78 3.60 1.26 -27.36
C LYS A 78 5.07 1.38 -27.73
N ARG A 79 5.86 0.40 -27.30
CA ARG A 79 7.31 0.26 -27.52
C ARG A 79 8.12 1.21 -26.64
N MET A 80 9.41 0.89 -26.53
CA MET A 80 10.37 1.55 -25.64
C MET A 80 10.55 3.05 -25.91
N LYS A 81 10.21 3.55 -27.11
CA LYS A 81 10.34 4.97 -27.48
C LYS A 81 9.50 5.92 -26.62
N TYR A 82 8.41 5.43 -26.00
CA TYR A 82 7.57 6.21 -25.10
C TYR A 82 7.84 5.91 -23.62
N ARG A 83 9.00 5.32 -23.29
CA ARG A 83 9.37 5.02 -21.90
C ARG A 83 9.27 6.26 -21.02
N GLY A 84 8.58 6.14 -19.88
CA GLY A 84 8.36 7.22 -18.92
C GLY A 84 7.18 8.14 -19.25
N VAL A 85 6.53 7.99 -20.41
CA VAL A 85 5.34 8.78 -20.75
C VAL A 85 4.12 8.23 -20.02
N VAL A 86 3.36 9.13 -19.37
CA VAL A 86 2.05 8.80 -18.77
C VAL A 86 0.96 9.05 -19.81
N CYS A 87 0.17 8.02 -20.10
CA CYS A 87 -0.88 8.14 -21.11
C CYS A 87 -2.04 9.03 -20.63
N GLU A 88 -2.40 10.06 -21.39
CA GLU A 88 -3.51 10.96 -21.02
C GLU A 88 -4.89 10.28 -21.04
N LYS A 89 -5.09 9.22 -21.84
CA LYS A 89 -6.37 8.50 -21.91
C LYS A 89 -6.60 7.55 -20.73
N CYS A 90 -5.57 6.79 -20.34
CA CYS A 90 -5.70 5.73 -19.33
C CYS A 90 -4.93 5.98 -18.03
N GLY A 91 -4.10 7.03 -17.97
CA GLY A 91 -3.26 7.36 -16.81
C GLY A 91 -2.12 6.38 -16.55
N VAL A 92 -1.90 5.39 -17.41
CA VAL A 92 -0.88 4.35 -17.22
C VAL A 92 0.45 4.86 -17.75
N GLU A 93 1.46 4.81 -16.88
CA GLU A 93 2.85 5.07 -17.22
C GLU A 93 3.44 3.93 -18.07
N VAL A 94 4.13 4.30 -19.14
CA VAL A 94 4.82 3.35 -20.02
C VAL A 94 6.17 2.96 -19.40
N THR A 95 6.19 1.84 -18.70
CA THR A 95 7.36 1.29 -18.02
C THR A 95 7.38 -0.25 -18.11
N LEU A 96 8.30 -0.91 -17.41
CA LEU A 96 8.35 -2.37 -17.31
C LEU A 96 7.22 -2.88 -16.43
N GLN A 97 6.62 -4.01 -16.78
CA GLN A 97 5.60 -4.70 -15.97
C GLN A 97 6.13 -5.09 -14.58
N LYS A 98 7.45 -5.30 -14.45
CA LYS A 98 8.09 -5.67 -13.17
C LYS A 98 7.73 -4.71 -12.03
N VAL A 99 7.52 -3.42 -12.31
CA VAL A 99 7.18 -2.42 -11.28
C VAL A 99 5.89 -2.77 -10.51
N ARG A 100 4.98 -3.57 -11.09
CA ARG A 100 3.77 -4.05 -10.42
C ARG A 100 4.04 -4.90 -9.18
N ARG A 101 5.26 -5.43 -9.04
CA ARG A 101 5.70 -6.20 -7.87
C ARG A 101 6.29 -5.33 -6.76
N GLU A 102 6.56 -4.06 -7.06
CA GLU A 102 7.28 -3.13 -6.19
C GLU A 102 6.38 -1.94 -5.75
N ARG A 103 5.41 -1.54 -6.59
CA ARG A 103 4.47 -0.45 -6.28
C ARG A 103 3.38 -0.90 -5.31
N MET A 104 3.15 -0.09 -4.28
CA MET A 104 2.06 -0.29 -3.32
C MET A 104 0.91 0.71 -3.57
N GLY A 105 -0.29 0.33 -3.18
CA GLY A 105 -1.47 1.21 -3.13
C GLY A 105 -1.93 1.37 -1.67
N HIS A 106 -2.81 2.33 -1.41
CA HIS A 106 -3.43 2.51 -0.09
C HIS A 106 -4.96 2.56 -0.21
N ILE A 107 -5.62 2.33 0.92
CA ILE A 107 -7.06 2.53 1.09
C ILE A 107 -7.22 3.55 2.21
N GLU A 108 -7.92 4.63 1.92
CA GLU A 108 -8.31 5.60 2.95
C GLU A 108 -9.47 5.01 3.76
N LEU A 109 -9.25 4.79 5.05
CA LEU A 109 -10.29 4.25 5.93
C LEU A 109 -11.19 5.39 6.40
N ALA A 110 -12.51 5.19 6.30
CA ALA A 110 -13.48 6.18 6.77
C ALA A 110 -13.48 6.36 8.30
N ALA A 111 -13.00 5.35 9.04
CA ALA A 111 -12.86 5.37 10.48
C ALA A 111 -11.55 4.69 10.89
N PRO A 112 -10.93 5.11 12.01
CA PRO A 112 -9.74 4.44 12.53
C PRO A 112 -10.08 3.02 12.97
N VAL A 113 -9.18 2.08 12.67
CA VAL A 113 -9.31 0.67 13.04
C VAL A 113 -8.08 0.25 13.84
N ALA A 114 -8.31 -0.38 15.00
CA ALA A 114 -7.22 -0.90 15.82
C ALA A 114 -6.50 -2.05 15.10
N HIS A 115 -5.17 -2.00 15.06
CA HIS A 115 -4.39 -3.06 14.44
C HIS A 115 -4.41 -4.32 15.32
N ILE A 116 -4.96 -5.41 14.78
CA ILE A 116 -5.27 -6.65 15.51
C ILE A 116 -4.06 -7.22 16.29
N TRP A 117 -2.84 -7.11 15.76
CA TRP A 117 -1.65 -7.61 16.45
C TRP A 117 -1.33 -6.86 17.75
N PHE A 118 -1.63 -5.57 17.87
CA PHE A 118 -1.39 -4.83 19.11
C PHE A 118 -2.53 -4.99 20.12
N LEU A 119 -3.71 -5.40 19.63
CA LEU A 119 -4.88 -5.68 20.45
C LEU A 119 -4.88 -7.11 21.01
N LYS A 120 -4.88 -8.12 20.14
CA LYS A 120 -5.14 -9.53 20.49
C LYS A 120 -3.89 -10.36 20.79
N SER A 121 -2.68 -9.86 20.47
CA SER A 121 -1.44 -10.55 20.87
C SER A 121 -1.34 -10.56 22.39
N LEU A 122 -0.83 -11.66 22.97
CA LEU A 122 -0.62 -11.78 24.41
C LEU A 122 0.86 -11.55 24.75
N PRO A 123 1.20 -10.59 25.63
CA PRO A 123 0.29 -9.62 26.27
C PRO A 123 -0.15 -8.51 25.29
N SER A 124 -1.38 -7.99 25.49
CA SER A 124 -1.93 -6.91 24.67
C SER A 124 -1.10 -5.66 24.86
N ARG A 125 -0.52 -5.13 23.78
CA ARG A 125 0.33 -3.92 23.86
C ARG A 125 -0.51 -2.69 24.17
N ILE A 126 -1.71 -2.61 23.60
CA ILE A 126 -2.66 -1.52 23.87
C ILE A 126 -3.20 -1.64 25.30
N GLY A 127 -3.63 -2.84 25.72
CA GLY A 127 -4.14 -3.05 27.08
C GLY A 127 -3.10 -2.71 28.15
N LEU A 128 -1.85 -3.12 27.95
CA LEU A 128 -0.75 -2.78 28.86
C LEU A 128 -0.46 -1.27 28.89
N MET A 129 -0.56 -0.59 27.75
CA MET A 129 -0.30 0.86 27.67
C MET A 129 -1.40 1.70 28.36
N LEU A 130 -2.64 1.21 28.33
CA LEU A 130 -3.79 1.88 28.94
C LEU A 130 -4.11 1.41 30.36
N ASP A 131 -3.35 0.43 30.89
CA ASP A 131 -3.64 -0.26 32.15
C ASP A 131 -5.08 -0.82 32.24
N MET A 132 -5.56 -1.37 31.12
CA MET A 132 -6.90 -1.95 31.00
C MET A 132 -6.83 -3.44 30.70
N THR A 133 -7.81 -4.21 31.21
CA THR A 133 -7.93 -5.60 30.81
C THR A 133 -8.31 -5.71 29.33
N LEU A 134 -7.82 -6.75 28.65
CA LEU A 134 -8.18 -7.00 27.24
C LEU A 134 -9.71 -7.09 27.06
N ARG A 135 -10.42 -7.66 28.03
CA ARG A 135 -11.88 -7.79 28.01
C ARG A 135 -12.58 -6.43 28.00
N ASP A 136 -12.13 -5.50 28.83
CA ASP A 136 -12.75 -4.17 28.91
C ASP A 136 -12.43 -3.33 27.66
N LEU A 137 -11.21 -3.45 27.13
CA LEU A 137 -10.83 -2.81 25.86
C LEU A 137 -11.66 -3.33 24.68
N GLU A 138 -11.90 -4.65 24.62
CA GLU A 138 -12.75 -5.27 23.60
C GLU A 138 -14.19 -4.77 23.68
N ARG A 139 -14.75 -4.63 24.88
CA ARG A 139 -16.10 -4.08 25.09
C ARG A 139 -16.23 -2.67 24.51
N VAL A 140 -15.22 -1.83 24.68
CA VAL A 140 -15.21 -0.48 24.08
C VAL A 140 -15.10 -0.57 22.55
N LEU A 141 -14.19 -1.39 22.03
CA LEU A 141 -13.97 -1.54 20.58
C LEU A 141 -15.15 -2.16 19.83
N TYR A 142 -15.90 -3.06 20.46
CA TYR A 142 -17.12 -3.65 19.91
C TYR A 142 -18.37 -2.81 20.20
N PHE A 143 -18.20 -1.58 20.68
CA PHE A 143 -19.28 -0.63 20.97
C PHE A 143 -20.28 -1.13 22.02
N GLU A 144 -19.84 -1.99 22.95
CA GLU A 144 -20.66 -2.43 24.10
C GLU A 144 -20.66 -1.37 25.21
N ASN A 145 -19.50 -0.76 25.48
CA ASN A 145 -19.31 0.23 26.54
C ASN A 145 -18.67 1.52 26.02
N TYR A 146 -18.95 2.62 26.71
CA TYR A 146 -18.24 3.88 26.54
C TYR A 146 -17.03 3.96 27.49
N VAL A 147 -16.06 4.78 27.13
CA VAL A 147 -14.91 5.11 27.98
C VAL A 147 -14.82 6.63 28.11
N VAL A 148 -14.55 7.11 29.32
CA VAL A 148 -14.32 8.54 29.57
C VAL A 148 -12.89 8.86 29.12
N THR A 149 -12.76 9.71 28.10
CA THR A 149 -11.43 10.14 27.64
C THR A 149 -10.92 11.34 28.44
N GLU A 150 -11.82 12.24 28.85
CA GLU A 150 -11.52 13.43 29.62
C GLU A 150 -12.65 13.70 30.64
N PRO A 151 -12.40 13.63 31.95
CA PRO A 151 -13.44 13.72 32.98
C PRO A 151 -13.90 15.15 33.30
N GLY A 152 -13.12 16.16 32.90
CA GLY A 152 -13.45 17.57 33.18
C GLY A 152 -13.62 17.85 34.68
N LEU A 153 -14.76 18.44 35.06
CA LEU A 153 -15.13 18.74 36.45
C LEU A 153 -16.06 17.68 37.08
N THR A 154 -16.24 16.53 36.42
CA THR A 154 -17.13 15.47 36.92
C THR A 154 -16.36 14.42 37.70
N ASP A 155 -17.04 13.72 38.61
CA ASP A 155 -16.47 12.60 39.37
C ASP A 155 -16.41 11.28 38.56
N LEU A 156 -16.59 11.35 37.23
CA LEU A 156 -16.53 10.19 36.36
C LEU A 156 -15.07 9.82 36.10
N THR A 157 -14.74 8.53 36.24
CA THR A 157 -13.43 7.94 35.91
C THR A 157 -13.56 6.90 34.82
#